data_AF-K1SCC7-F1
#
_entry.id   AF-K1SCC7-F1
#
_cell.length_a   1.000
_cell.length_b   1.000
_cell.length_c   1.000
_cell.angle_alpha   90.00
_cell.angle_beta   90.00
_cell.angle_gamma   90.00
#
_symmetry.space_group_name_H-M   'P 1'
#
loop_
_entity.id
_entity.type
_entity.pdbx_description
1 polymer ?
#
loop_
_entity_poly.entity_id
_entity_poly.type
_entity_poly.pdbx_seq_one_letter_code
_entity_poly.pdbx_strand_id
1 'polypeptide(L)'
;FGLKSLGLETAFVSRYERPGTIQYEKITPEVIKEYNVIVNCTPVGMYPHVDECPALPYEAMDSHTLLYDLIYNPDETLFMKKGKEHGATVKNGLEMLLLQAFASWDFWHQEK
;
A
#
# COMPACT_ATOMS: atom_id res chain seq x y z
N PHE A 1 3.03 0.56 13.40
CA PHE A 1 3.47 -0.41 14.43
C PHE A 1 4.05 -1.67 13.77
N GLY A 2 3.30 -2.39 12.92
CA GLY A 2 3.78 -3.63 12.26
C GLY A 2 5.09 -3.51 11.46
N LEU A 3 5.21 -2.52 10.58
CA LEU A 3 6.46 -2.31 9.82
C LEU A 3 7.65 -1.95 10.74
N LYS A 4 7.40 -1.15 11.77
CA LYS A 4 8.41 -0.76 12.77
C LYS A 4 8.91 -1.97 13.57
N SER A 5 8.04 -2.92 13.93
CA SER A 5 8.45 -4.17 14.60
C SER A 5 9.30 -5.08 13.72
N LEU A 6 9.24 -4.91 12.39
CA LEU A 6 10.12 -5.58 11.43
C LEU A 6 11.45 -4.83 11.23
N GLY A 7 11.68 -3.72 11.94
CA GLY A 7 12.88 -2.89 11.80
C GLY A 7 12.89 -2.00 10.56
N LEU A 8 11.74 -1.80 9.90
CA LEU A 8 11.63 -0.96 8.72
C LEU A 8 11.45 0.51 9.10
N GLU A 9 12.24 1.38 8.47
CA GLU A 9 12.00 2.82 8.45
C GLU A 9 10.87 3.14 7.47
N THR A 10 10.02 4.10 7.82
CA THR A 10 8.81 4.41 7.03
C THR A 10 8.63 5.91 6.90
N ALA A 11 8.36 6.38 5.69
CA ALA A 11 7.84 7.71 5.42
C ALA A 11 6.32 7.64 5.18
N PHE A 12 5.61 8.69 5.57
CA PHE A 12 4.16 8.80 5.34
C PHE A 12 3.89 9.81 4.24
N VAL A 13 2.97 9.48 3.33
CA VAL A 13 2.53 10.39 2.25
C VAL A 13 1.11 10.87 2.54
N SER A 14 0.86 12.18 2.37
CA SER A 14 -0.45 12.77 2.63
C SER A 14 -0.82 13.84 1.61
N ARG A 15 -2.12 14.07 1.44
CA ARG A 15 -2.65 15.20 0.65
C ARG A 15 -2.51 16.54 1.38
N TYR A 16 -2.33 16.52 2.70
CA TYR A 16 -2.25 17.73 3.53
C TYR A 16 -0.87 17.80 4.18
N GLU A 17 -0.36 19.02 4.36
CA GLU A 17 0.88 19.21 5.11
C GLU A 17 0.66 18.81 6.57
N ARG A 18 1.42 17.81 7.02
CA ARG A 18 1.42 17.35 8.42
C ARG A 18 2.86 17.09 8.85
N PRO A 19 3.18 17.30 10.14
CA PRO A 19 4.50 16.95 10.67
C PRO A 19 4.85 15.49 10.37
N GLY A 20 6.03 15.26 9.77
CA GLY A 20 6.53 13.92 9.44
C GLY A 20 5.89 13.27 8.21
N THR A 21 5.29 14.06 7.31
CA THR A 21 4.71 13.55 6.05
C THR A 21 5.30 14.23 4.82
N ILE A 22 5.32 13.50 3.70
CA ILE A 22 5.64 14.01 2.37
C ILE A 22 4.31 14.26 1.64
N GLN A 23 4.19 15.39 0.96
CA GLN A 23 3.01 15.66 0.12
C GLN A 23 3.09 14.90 -1.20
N TYR A 24 1.95 14.45 -1.72
CA TYR A 24 1.90 13.75 -3.01
C TYR A 24 2.57 14.55 -4.14
N GLU A 25 2.40 15.86 -4.15
CA GLU A 25 2.97 16.78 -5.15
C GLU A 25 4.50 16.87 -5.07
N LYS A 26 5.10 16.43 -3.96
CA LYS A 26 6.55 16.41 -3.73
C LYS A 26 7.18 15.04 -3.99
N ILE A 27 6.39 14.03 -4.38
CA ILE A 27 6.90 12.71 -4.73
C ILE A 27 7.46 12.74 -6.15
N THR A 28 8.77 12.57 -6.28
CA THR A 28 9.46 12.52 -7.57
C THR A 28 9.90 11.09 -7.91
N PRO A 29 10.27 10.81 -9.17
CA PRO A 29 10.87 9.53 -9.56
C PRO A 29 12.07 9.12 -8.69
N GLU A 30 12.89 10.08 -8.25
CA GLU A 30 14.04 9.84 -7.39
C GLU A 30 13.59 9.35 -6.01
N VAL A 31 12.56 9.97 -5.44
CA VAL A 31 11.95 9.52 -4.18
C VAL A 31 11.43 8.09 -4.34
N ILE A 32 10.71 7.76 -5.41
CA ILE A 32 10.20 6.39 -5.62
C ILE A 32 11.35 5.36 -5.61
N LYS A 33 12.48 5.67 -6.24
CA LYS A 33 13.64 4.77 -6.32
C LYS A 33 14.37 4.58 -4.99
N GLU A 34 14.17 5.45 -4.01
CA GLU A 34 14.72 5.29 -2.66
C GLU A 34 13.95 4.24 -1.83
N TYR A 35 12.73 3.86 -2.23
CA TYR A 35 11.89 2.94 -1.47
C TYR A 35 11.59 1.67 -2.26
N ASN A 36 11.80 0.52 -1.61
CA ASN A 36 11.44 -0.78 -2.18
C ASN A 36 9.97 -1.15 -1.99
N VAL A 37 9.29 -0.56 -1.00
CA VAL A 37 7.91 -0.94 -0.63
C VAL A 37 7.04 0.30 -0.52
N ILE A 38 5.96 0.32 -1.29
CA ILE A 38 4.97 1.41 -1.29
C ILE A 38 3.63 0.80 -0.89
N VAL A 39 3.06 1.29 0.21
CA VAL A 39 1.81 0.75 0.77
C VAL A 39 0.67 1.75 0.61
N ASN A 40 -0.40 1.36 -0.09
CA ASN A 40 -1.62 2.15 -0.13
C ASN A 40 -2.50 1.81 1.08
N CYS A 41 -2.54 2.73 2.04
CA CYS A 41 -3.41 2.65 3.23
C CYS A 41 -4.65 3.55 3.11
N THR A 42 -4.97 4.03 1.91
CA THR A 42 -6.11 4.93 1.64
C THR A 42 -7.24 4.17 0.96
N PRO A 43 -8.49 4.66 1.01
CA PRO A 43 -9.59 4.03 0.28
C PRO A 43 -9.58 4.33 -1.24
N VAL A 44 -8.58 5.06 -1.75
CA VAL A 44 -8.49 5.42 -3.18
C VAL A 44 -8.28 4.15 -4.01
N GLY A 45 -9.14 3.94 -5.01
CA GLY A 45 -9.15 2.74 -5.85
C GLY A 45 -10.11 1.64 -5.35
N MET A 46 -10.81 1.86 -4.24
CA MET A 46 -11.83 0.95 -3.74
C MET A 46 -13.16 1.16 -4.49
N TYR A 47 -13.97 0.10 -4.62
CA TYR A 47 -15.32 0.22 -5.17
C TYR A 47 -16.16 1.30 -4.45
N PRO A 48 -16.89 2.16 -5.18
CA PRO A 48 -17.11 2.18 -6.63
C PRO A 48 -16.06 2.95 -7.44
N HIS A 49 -15.11 3.64 -6.80
CA HIS A 49 -14.11 4.52 -7.41
C HIS A 49 -12.86 3.75 -7.89
N VAL A 50 -13.09 2.69 -8.68
CA VAL A 50 -12.03 1.75 -9.11
C VAL A 50 -11.04 2.35 -10.12
N ASP A 51 -11.43 3.43 -10.78
CA ASP A 51 -10.63 4.15 -11.78
C ASP A 51 -9.73 5.23 -11.15
N GLU A 52 -9.69 5.31 -9.82
CA GLU A 52 -8.82 6.22 -9.08
C GLU A 52 -7.60 5.48 -8.51
N CYS A 53 -6.46 6.17 -8.44
CA CYS A 53 -5.25 5.66 -7.78
C CYS A 53 -4.47 6.82 -7.16
N PRO A 54 -3.59 6.57 -6.18
CA PRO A 54 -2.65 7.58 -5.69
C PRO A 54 -1.85 8.21 -6.84
N ALA A 55 -1.65 9.53 -6.79
CA ALA A 55 -0.86 10.24 -7.79
C ALA A 55 0.64 10.04 -7.48
N LEU A 56 1.25 9.06 -8.14
CA LEU A 56 2.66 8.69 -7.99
C LEU A 56 3.32 8.61 -9.37
N PRO A 57 4.64 8.80 -9.47
CA PRO A 57 5.38 8.57 -10.71
C PRO A 57 5.61 7.06 -10.90
N TYR A 58 4.60 6.37 -11.42
CA TYR A 58 4.61 4.91 -11.63
C TYR A 58 5.70 4.46 -12.61
N GLU A 59 6.06 5.33 -13.56
CA GLU A 59 7.12 5.12 -14.54
C GLU A 59 8.51 4.96 -13.93
N ALA A 60 8.68 5.36 -12.66
CA ALA A 60 9.92 5.21 -11.92
C ALA A 60 10.06 3.84 -11.24
N MET A 61 8.98 3.05 -11.22
CA MET A 61 8.95 1.72 -10.60
C MET A 61 9.62 0.68 -11.49
N ASP A 62 10.06 -0.41 -10.85
CA ASP A 62 10.68 -1.55 -11.52
C ASP A 62 10.47 -2.85 -10.73
N SER A 63 11.17 -3.92 -11.10
CA SER A 63 11.10 -5.23 -10.45
C SER A 63 11.54 -5.25 -8.98
N HIS A 64 12.20 -4.21 -8.48
CA HIS A 64 12.58 -4.06 -7.08
C HIS A 64 11.52 -3.34 -6.26
N THR A 65 10.48 -2.81 -6.91
CA THR A 65 9.36 -2.13 -6.27
C THR A 65 8.26 -3.12 -5.93
N LEU A 66 7.82 -3.11 -4.68
CA LEU A 66 6.62 -3.79 -4.19
C LEU A 66 5.52 -2.78 -3.91
N LEU A 67 4.39 -2.90 -4.63
CA LEU A 67 3.16 -2.19 -4.31
C LEU A 67 2.26 -3.08 -3.45
N TYR A 68 2.00 -2.64 -2.21
CA TYR A 68 1.08 -3.34 -1.32
C TYR A 68 -0.18 -2.52 -1.11
N ASP A 69 -1.30 -2.97 -1.67
CA ASP A 69 -2.59 -2.31 -1.51
C ASP A 69 -3.39 -2.99 -0.40
N LEU A 70 -3.88 -2.26 0.59
CA LEU A 70 -4.74 -2.84 1.63
C LEU A 70 -6.18 -3.06 1.13
N ILE A 71 -6.51 -2.53 -0.06
CA ILE A 71 -7.79 -2.80 -0.73
C ILE A 71 -7.80 -4.23 -1.26
N TYR A 72 -8.96 -4.88 -1.13
CA TYR A 72 -9.22 -6.24 -1.64
C TYR A 72 -10.44 -6.31 -2.57
N ASN A 73 -11.19 -5.21 -2.73
CA ASN A 73 -12.28 -5.10 -3.68
C ASN A 73 -12.17 -3.77 -4.43
N PRO A 74 -11.76 -3.77 -5.71
CA PRO A 74 -11.57 -4.93 -6.59
C PRO A 74 -10.33 -5.78 -6.25
N ASP A 75 -10.25 -7.01 -6.79
CA ASP A 75 -9.09 -7.91 -6.62
C ASP A 75 -7.79 -7.26 -7.09
N GLU A 76 -7.87 -6.43 -8.13
CA GLU A 76 -6.76 -5.66 -8.69
C GLU A 76 -7.18 -4.19 -8.94
N THR A 77 -6.69 -3.28 -8.09
CA THR A 77 -6.88 -1.82 -8.17
C THR A 77 -6.04 -1.18 -9.28
N LEU A 78 -6.40 0.04 -9.69
CA LEU A 78 -5.63 0.79 -10.68
C LEU A 78 -4.19 1.09 -10.20
N PHE A 79 -3.98 1.28 -8.89
CA PHE A 79 -2.66 1.41 -8.27
C PHE A 79 -1.77 0.19 -8.60
N MET A 80 -2.31 -1.02 -8.42
CA MET A 80 -1.59 -2.25 -8.73
C MET A 80 -1.39 -2.46 -10.23
N LYS A 81 -2.39 -2.15 -11.06
CA LYS A 81 -2.28 -2.27 -12.53
C LYS A 81 -1.15 -1.41 -13.08
N LYS A 82 -1.10 -0.13 -12.71
CA LYS A 82 -0.05 0.80 -13.15
C LYS A 82 1.34 0.35 -12.70
N GLY A 83 1.48 -0.14 -11.47
CA GLY A 83 2.76 -0.70 -11.01
C GLY A 83 3.19 -1.92 -11.83
N LYS A 84 2.28 -2.87 -12.07
CA LYS A 84 2.57 -4.06 -12.88
C LYS A 84 3.01 -3.71 -14.29
N GLU A 85 2.40 -2.70 -14.92
CA GLU A 85 2.78 -2.20 -16.25
C GLU A 85 4.24 -1.76 -16.32
N HIS A 86 4.81 -1.29 -15.20
CA HIS A 86 6.22 -0.90 -15.07
C HIS A 86 7.10 -1.97 -14.41
N GLY A 87 6.57 -3.19 -14.22
CA GLY A 87 7.33 -4.33 -13.71
C GLY A 87 7.37 -4.48 -12.18
N ALA A 88 6.61 -3.66 -11.44
CA ALA A 88 6.51 -3.80 -9.99
C ALA A 88 5.85 -5.12 -9.59
N THR A 89 6.30 -5.68 -8.48
CA THR A 89 5.56 -6.75 -7.79
C THR A 89 4.40 -6.12 -7.04
N VAL A 90 3.22 -6.75 -7.04
CA VAL A 90 2.07 -6.20 -6.35
C VAL A 90 1.34 -7.23 -5.50
N LYS A 91 0.69 -6.77 -4.43
CA LYS A 91 -0.10 -7.59 -3.51
C LYS A 91 -1.30 -6.80 -3.03
N ASN A 92 -2.45 -7.46 -2.89
CA ASN A 92 -3.68 -6.87 -2.38
C ASN A 92 -3.93 -7.24 -0.89
N GLY A 93 -4.95 -6.65 -0.29
CA GLY A 93 -5.22 -6.76 1.14
C GLY A 93 -5.97 -8.02 1.57
N LEU A 94 -6.37 -8.89 0.64
CA LEU A 94 -7.26 -10.02 0.95
C LEU A 94 -6.63 -10.99 1.95
N GLU A 95 -5.36 -11.33 1.76
CA GLU A 95 -4.64 -12.22 2.68
C GLU A 95 -4.53 -11.61 4.07
N MET A 96 -4.26 -10.30 4.16
CA MET A 96 -4.23 -9.60 5.45
C MET A 96 -5.58 -9.67 6.15
N LEU A 97 -6.68 -9.44 5.42
CA LEU A 97 -8.04 -9.55 5.96
C LEU A 97 -8.33 -10.95 6.53
N LEU A 98 -7.97 -12.00 5.78
CA LEU A 98 -8.17 -13.39 6.22
C LEU A 98 -7.35 -13.71 7.48
N LEU A 99 -6.07 -13.32 7.51
CA LEU A 99 -5.20 -13.53 8.66
C LEU A 99 -5.70 -12.78 9.90
N GLN A 100 -6.22 -11.55 9.73
CA GLN A 100 -6.84 -10.79 10.80
C GLN A 100 -8.11 -11.48 11.33
N ALA A 101 -8.92 -12.07 10.45
CA ALA A 101 -10.10 -12.82 10.84
C ALA A 101 -9.74 -14.08 11.63
N PHE A 102 -8.74 -14.85 11.20
CA PHE A 102 -8.27 -16.03 11.95
C PHE A 102 -7.67 -15.64 13.31
N ALA A 103 -6.84 -14.61 13.37
CA ALA A 103 -6.29 -14.13 14.64
C ALA A 103 -7.39 -13.67 15.61
N SER A 104 -8.42 -13.00 15.10
CA SER A 104 -9.57 -12.58 15.91
C SER A 104 -10.40 -13.77 16.39
N TRP A 105 -10.58 -14.78 15.53
CA TRP A 105 -11.27 -16.02 15.87
C TRP A 105 -10.54 -16.75 17.01
N ASP A 106 -9.23 -16.93 16.90
CA ASP A 106 -8.42 -17.57 17.93
C ASP A 106 -8.50 -16.80 19.26
N PHE A 107 -8.45 -15.47 19.21
CA PHE A 107 -8.60 -14.63 20.40
C PHE A 107 -9.94 -14.83 21.10
N TRP A 108 -11.05 -14.92 20.36
CA TRP A 108 -12.38 -15.17 20.93
C TRP A 108 -12.57 -16.60 21.46
N HIS A 109 -11.82 -17.57 20.95
CA HIS A 109 -11.95 -18.98 21.34
C HIS A 109 -10.90 -19.44 22.37
N GLN A 110 -9.98 -18.57 22.78
CA GLN A 110 -8.98 -18.84 23.82
C GLN A 110 -9.52 -18.70 25.27
N GLU A 111 -10.82 -18.45 25.48
CA GLU A 111 -11.45 -18.65 26.80
C GLU A 111 -11.99 -20.09 26.96
N LYS A 112 -11.09 -21.01 27.31
CA LYS A 112 -11.37 -22.21 28.13
C LYS A 112 -10.14 -22.61 28.95
#